data_AF-A0A1G1YRC8-F1
#
_entry.id   AF-A0A1G1YRC8-F1
#
_cell.length_a   1.000
_cell.length_b   1.000
_cell.length_c   1.000
_cell.angle_alpha   90.00
_cell.angle_beta   90.00
_cell.angle_gamma   90.00
#
_symmetry.space_group_name_H-M   'P 1'
#
loop_
_entity.id
_entity.type
_entity.pdbx_description
1 polymer ?
#
loop_
_entity_poly.entity_id
_entity_poly.type
_entity_poly.pdbx_seq_one_letter_code
_entity_poly.pdbx_strand_id
1 'polypeptide(L)'
;MMTANSKKIAIAFLALVFAFSLLLPSLVFAVAAEGDAAASGAVKAKANAGLCAKVEDFYARSITQLADKEAKYQDKKLEREKALVEKYAERQAKQDKARANWDSKKDGLFAKLENRAATDEQKQAAAAYQQAVTAAVAAKRAALDAALAEFNAGLTEQINSRQTAFAAALAAYKTAVSAAQETAKAACGGTAEAQKIRVDLKASLKAAREKLISDIKGLNKIKINLSSLVGAKKDVISQANADFKAALAAARTELKAALAAGTDTDTDTNANTNTATQ
;
A
#
# COMPACT_ATOMS: atom_id res chain seq x y z
N MET A 1 0.16 -7.21 -0.55
CA MET A 1 -0.50 -7.99 0.52
C MET A 1 -1.03 -7.00 1.55
N MET A 2 -2.35 -6.84 1.67
CA MET A 2 -2.93 -6.20 2.84
C MET A 2 -2.51 -7.02 4.06
N THR A 3 -1.70 -6.45 4.95
CA THR A 3 -1.38 -7.09 6.23
C THR A 3 -2.70 -7.40 6.94
N ALA A 4 -2.76 -8.55 7.61
CA ALA A 4 -3.96 -9.05 8.28
C ALA A 4 -4.67 -7.98 9.13
N ASN A 5 -3.92 -6.99 9.62
CA ASN A 5 -4.41 -5.87 10.41
C ASN A 5 -5.29 -4.87 9.62
N SER A 6 -5.03 -4.63 8.33
CA SER A 6 -5.86 -3.73 7.51
C SER A 6 -7.23 -4.33 7.16
N LYS A 7 -7.27 -5.66 6.93
CA LYS A 7 -8.53 -6.42 6.81
C LYS A 7 -9.30 -6.42 8.12
N LYS A 8 -8.62 -6.65 9.25
CA LYS A 8 -9.22 -6.58 10.59
C LYS A 8 -9.82 -5.21 10.91
N ILE A 9 -9.23 -4.10 10.44
CA ILE A 9 -9.77 -2.75 10.66
C ILE A 9 -10.99 -2.47 9.78
N ALA A 10 -10.96 -2.84 8.50
CA ALA A 10 -12.13 -2.72 7.63
C ALA A 10 -13.29 -3.59 8.15
N ILE A 11 -12.99 -4.80 8.63
CA ILE A 11 -13.96 -5.71 9.26
C ILE A 11 -14.42 -5.18 10.62
N ALA A 12 -13.55 -4.55 11.43
CA ALA A 12 -13.93 -3.95 12.70
C ALA A 12 -14.84 -2.73 12.52
N PHE A 13 -14.60 -1.89 11.50
CA PHE A 13 -15.50 -0.80 11.14
C PHE A 13 -16.84 -1.34 10.64
N LEU A 14 -16.84 -2.41 9.84
CA LEU A 14 -18.05 -3.09 9.35
C LEU A 14 -18.85 -3.74 10.50
N ALA A 15 -18.16 -4.43 11.42
CA ALA A 15 -18.74 -5.06 12.61
C ALA A 15 -19.29 -4.03 13.60
N LEU A 16 -18.74 -2.83 13.63
CA LEU A 16 -19.19 -1.76 14.52
C LEU A 16 -20.35 -0.95 13.94
N VAL A 17 -20.41 -0.80 12.61
CA VAL A 17 -21.66 -0.43 11.93
C VAL A 17 -22.75 -1.47 12.27
N PHE A 18 -22.43 -2.77 12.30
CA PHE A 18 -23.26 -3.86 12.87
C PHE A 18 -23.73 -3.62 14.31
N ALA A 19 -22.86 -3.21 15.24
CA ALA A 19 -23.25 -2.89 16.62
C ALA A 19 -24.26 -1.71 16.72
N PHE A 20 -24.24 -0.79 15.75
CA PHE A 20 -25.23 0.29 15.68
C PHE A 20 -26.66 -0.20 15.34
N SER A 21 -26.84 -1.43 14.85
CA SER A 21 -28.19 -1.99 14.59
C SER A 21 -28.86 -2.63 15.80
N LEU A 22 -28.16 -2.78 16.93
CA LEU A 22 -28.72 -3.37 18.16
C LEU A 22 -29.09 -2.33 19.23
N LEU A 23 -28.85 -1.04 18.94
CA LEU A 23 -29.19 0.09 19.81
C LEU A 23 -30.23 1.02 19.18
N LEU A 24 -31.14 0.48 18.37
CA LEU A 24 -32.48 1.05 18.31
C LEU A 24 -33.18 0.51 19.56
N PRO A 25 -33.48 1.34 20.58
CA PRO A 25 -34.35 0.90 21.65
C PRO A 25 -35.60 0.37 20.98
N SER A 26 -35.95 -0.89 21.24
CA SER A 26 -37.27 -1.43 20.97
C SER A 26 -38.26 -0.55 21.72
N LEU A 27 -38.71 0.53 21.08
CA LEU A 27 -39.79 1.38 21.56
C LEU A 27 -41.08 0.58 21.44
N VAL A 28 -41.23 -0.40 22.33
CA VAL A 28 -42.47 -1.08 22.64
C VAL A 28 -43.34 -0.05 23.33
N PHE A 29 -44.27 0.54 22.59
CA PHE A 29 -45.42 1.25 23.15
C PHE A 29 -46.66 0.55 22.63
N ALA A 30 -47.53 0.17 23.57
CA ALA A 30 -48.80 -0.47 23.30
C ALA A 30 -49.60 0.34 22.27
N VAL A 31 -50.01 -0.32 21.20
CA VAL A 31 -51.02 0.21 20.27
C VAL A 31 -52.34 0.20 21.05
N ALA A 32 -52.81 1.37 21.46
CA ALA A 32 -54.21 1.52 21.82
C ALA A 32 -55.00 1.47 20.52
N ALA A 33 -55.91 0.50 20.44
CA ALA A 33 -56.78 0.25 19.30
C ALA A 33 -57.67 1.48 18.98
N GLU A 34 -58.04 1.55 17.71
CA GLU A 34 -58.78 2.61 17.05
C GLU A 34 -60.09 2.98 17.78
N GLY A 35 -60.25 4.27 18.06
CA GLY A 35 -61.47 4.85 18.60
C GLY A 35 -61.42 6.38 18.59
N ASP A 36 -62.26 6.97 17.73
CA ASP A 36 -62.65 8.39 17.64
C ASP A 36 -61.68 9.42 17.02
N ALA A 37 -62.10 9.96 15.88
CA ALA A 37 -61.31 10.83 15.00
C ALA A 37 -61.16 12.28 15.50
N ALA A 38 -61.98 12.76 16.46
CA ALA A 38 -62.01 14.17 16.84
C ALA A 38 -61.16 14.54 18.08
N ALA A 39 -60.81 13.58 18.95
CA ALA A 39 -59.87 13.78 20.07
C ALA A 39 -58.40 13.50 19.70
N SER A 40 -58.16 13.10 18.45
CA SER A 40 -56.91 12.47 18.01
C SER A 40 -55.75 13.44 17.75
N GLY A 41 -56.02 14.72 17.48
CA GLY A 41 -54.99 15.70 17.11
C GLY A 41 -53.99 16.01 18.23
N ALA A 42 -54.46 16.27 19.45
CA ALA A 42 -53.62 16.59 20.59
C ALA A 42 -52.81 15.38 21.11
N VAL A 43 -53.41 14.18 21.06
CA VAL A 43 -52.74 12.92 21.44
C VAL A 43 -51.68 12.53 20.40
N LYS A 44 -51.98 12.65 19.09
CA LYS A 44 -50.99 12.47 18.01
C LYS A 44 -49.87 13.51 18.08
N ALA A 45 -50.18 14.78 18.35
CA ALA A 45 -49.18 15.83 18.51
C ALA A 45 -48.24 15.58 19.72
N LYS A 46 -48.76 15.14 20.87
CA LYS A 46 -47.94 14.81 22.05
C LYS A 46 -47.10 13.55 21.84
N ALA A 47 -47.64 12.54 21.16
CA ALA A 47 -46.89 11.33 20.78
C ALA A 47 -45.78 11.63 19.76
N ASN A 48 -46.05 12.51 18.79
CA ASN A 48 -45.04 13.00 17.83
C ASN A 48 -43.95 13.80 18.57
N ALA A 49 -44.29 14.76 19.42
CA ALA A 49 -43.29 15.54 20.18
C ALA A 49 -42.31 14.66 20.98
N GLY A 50 -42.82 13.63 21.69
CA GLY A 50 -41.98 12.69 22.43
C GLY A 50 -41.14 11.77 21.56
N LEU A 51 -41.60 11.42 20.35
CA LEU A 51 -40.81 10.69 19.35
C LEU A 51 -39.68 11.58 18.81
N CYS A 52 -39.97 12.83 18.51
CA CYS A 52 -39.04 13.74 17.84
C CYS A 52 -37.88 14.15 18.76
N ALA A 53 -38.15 14.39 20.04
CA ALA A 53 -37.09 14.56 21.05
C ALA A 53 -36.15 13.34 21.11
N LYS A 54 -36.70 12.12 21.06
CA LYS A 54 -35.90 10.89 21.04
C LYS A 54 -35.10 10.71 19.76
N VAL A 55 -35.63 11.15 18.62
CA VAL A 55 -34.92 11.13 17.32
C VAL A 55 -33.77 12.13 17.32
N GLU A 56 -33.96 13.33 17.87
CA GLU A 56 -32.89 14.32 18.04
C GLU A 56 -31.79 13.84 18.99
N ASP A 57 -32.15 13.31 20.16
CA ASP A 57 -31.20 12.74 21.11
C ASP A 57 -30.41 11.57 20.51
N PHE A 58 -31.09 10.66 19.80
CA PHE A 58 -30.46 9.56 19.11
C PHE A 58 -29.46 10.07 18.07
N TYR A 59 -29.85 11.05 17.27
CA TYR A 59 -28.98 11.62 16.25
C TYR A 59 -27.74 12.31 16.83
N ALA A 60 -27.90 13.12 17.87
CA ALA A 60 -26.78 13.78 18.54
C ALA A 60 -25.75 12.75 19.01
N ARG A 61 -26.21 11.65 19.63
CA ARG A 61 -25.34 10.52 20.03
C ARG A 61 -24.71 9.82 18.82
N SER A 62 -25.46 9.68 17.73
CA SER A 62 -25.01 9.03 16.50
C SER A 62 -23.87 9.78 15.84
N ILE A 63 -23.97 11.12 15.71
CA ILE A 63 -22.92 11.94 15.14
C ILE A 63 -21.67 11.88 16.00
N THR A 64 -21.81 12.04 17.32
CA THR A 64 -20.66 12.00 18.24
C THR A 64 -19.93 10.67 18.13
N GLN A 65 -20.66 9.55 18.12
CA GLN A 65 -20.05 8.23 17.93
C GLN A 65 -19.38 8.09 16.55
N LEU A 66 -19.99 8.61 15.48
CA LEU A 66 -19.36 8.60 14.16
C LEU A 66 -18.06 9.41 14.12
N ALA A 67 -18.05 10.59 14.74
CA ALA A 67 -16.88 11.44 14.86
C ALA A 67 -15.76 10.77 15.67
N ASP A 68 -16.08 10.16 16.82
CA ASP A 68 -15.10 9.42 17.64
C ASP A 68 -14.46 8.25 16.88
N LYS A 69 -15.26 7.54 16.07
CA LYS A 69 -14.77 6.40 15.28
C LYS A 69 -13.90 6.85 14.12
N GLU A 70 -14.24 7.98 13.51
CA GLU A 70 -13.43 8.60 12.48
C GLU A 70 -12.09 9.09 13.05
N ALA A 71 -12.09 9.76 14.20
CA ALA A 71 -10.86 10.16 14.89
C ALA A 71 -9.95 8.95 15.15
N LYS A 72 -10.50 7.88 15.77
CA LYS A 72 -9.76 6.62 16.00
C LYS A 72 -9.25 5.96 14.70
N TYR A 73 -9.96 6.13 13.59
CA TYR A 73 -9.50 5.65 12.29
C TYR A 73 -8.31 6.46 11.79
N GLN A 74 -8.35 7.79 11.91
CA GLN A 74 -7.26 8.68 11.51
C GLN A 74 -6.02 8.44 12.37
N ASP A 75 -6.16 8.29 13.69
CA ASP A 75 -5.04 7.98 14.58
C ASP A 75 -4.34 6.68 14.16
N LYS A 76 -5.12 5.61 13.96
CA LYS A 76 -4.59 4.32 13.47
C LYS A 76 -4.01 4.41 12.06
N LYS A 77 -4.45 5.36 11.24
CA LYS A 77 -3.86 5.60 9.92
C LYS A 77 -2.46 6.20 10.11
N LEU A 78 -2.33 7.26 10.90
CA LEU A 78 -1.07 7.93 11.19
C LEU A 78 -0.04 6.98 11.83
N GLU A 79 -0.45 6.15 12.79
CA GLU A 79 0.43 5.12 13.40
C GLU A 79 0.97 4.14 12.35
N ARG A 80 0.11 3.69 11.43
CA ARG A 80 0.52 2.76 10.36
C ARG A 80 1.47 3.43 9.37
N GLU A 81 1.26 4.70 9.06
CA GLU A 81 2.15 5.47 8.18
C GLU A 81 3.53 5.63 8.82
N LYS A 82 3.60 6.01 10.10
CA LYS A 82 4.87 6.06 10.84
C LYS A 82 5.60 4.72 10.84
N ALA A 83 4.92 3.64 11.21
CA ALA A 83 5.51 2.30 11.22
C ALA A 83 5.96 1.82 9.82
N LEU A 84 5.29 2.27 8.75
CA LEU A 84 5.71 1.98 7.38
C LEU A 84 7.00 2.71 7.02
N VAL A 85 7.11 4.00 7.37
CA VAL A 85 8.32 4.81 7.15
C VAL A 85 9.51 4.21 7.88
N GLU A 86 9.35 3.85 9.16
CA GLU A 86 10.41 3.20 9.96
C GLU A 86 10.88 1.89 9.33
N LYS A 87 9.95 1.00 8.97
CA LYS A 87 10.28 -0.26 8.27
C LYS A 87 10.95 -0.03 6.92
N TYR A 88 10.65 1.08 6.27
CA TYR A 88 11.30 1.47 5.03
C TYR A 88 12.76 1.83 5.26
N ALA A 89 13.01 2.72 6.22
CA ALA A 89 14.35 3.12 6.62
C ALA A 89 15.19 1.93 7.09
N GLU A 90 14.63 1.02 7.89
CA GLU A 90 15.34 -0.19 8.34
C GLU A 90 15.74 -1.11 7.18
N ARG A 91 14.86 -1.31 6.19
CA ARG A 91 15.16 -2.14 5.02
C ARG A 91 16.24 -1.49 4.17
N GLN A 92 16.16 -0.18 3.97
CA GLN A 92 17.17 0.58 3.24
C GLN A 92 18.54 0.45 3.92
N ALA A 93 18.62 0.68 5.23
CA ALA A 93 19.85 0.52 5.99
C ALA A 93 20.46 -0.89 5.89
N LYS A 94 19.61 -1.94 5.94
CA LYS A 94 20.06 -3.33 5.75
C LYS A 94 20.58 -3.58 4.34
N GLN A 95 19.94 -3.03 3.31
CA GLN A 95 20.36 -3.13 1.92
C GLN A 95 21.69 -2.42 1.68
N ASP A 96 21.86 -1.22 2.23
CA ASP A 96 23.10 -0.45 2.10
C ASP A 96 24.27 -1.13 2.81
N LYS A 97 24.03 -1.69 4.01
CA LYS A 97 25.03 -2.52 4.70
C LYS A 97 25.41 -3.76 3.89
N ALA A 98 24.44 -4.43 3.27
CA ALA A 98 24.71 -5.59 2.42
C ALA A 98 25.50 -5.22 1.17
N ARG A 99 25.21 -4.06 0.56
CA ARG A 99 25.96 -3.51 -0.59
C ARG A 99 27.40 -3.20 -0.22
N ALA A 100 27.63 -2.48 0.88
CA ALA A 100 28.96 -2.15 1.37
C ALA A 100 29.81 -3.40 1.64
N ASN A 101 29.22 -4.42 2.27
CA ASN A 101 29.91 -5.70 2.50
C ASN A 101 30.26 -6.42 1.19
N TRP A 102 29.38 -6.36 0.18
CA TRP A 102 29.64 -6.98 -1.12
C TRP A 102 30.70 -6.21 -1.90
N ASP A 103 30.67 -4.88 -1.85
CA ASP A 103 31.67 -4.01 -2.49
C ASP A 103 33.05 -4.23 -1.90
N SER A 104 33.17 -4.25 -0.56
CA SER A 104 34.44 -4.56 0.11
C SER A 104 35.01 -5.92 -0.29
N LYS A 105 34.16 -6.96 -0.41
CA LYS A 105 34.60 -8.29 -0.88
C LYS A 105 35.05 -8.25 -2.35
N LYS A 106 34.33 -7.54 -3.20
CA LYS A 106 34.69 -7.36 -4.61
C LYS A 106 36.04 -6.66 -4.73
N ASP A 107 36.25 -5.58 -3.99
CA ASP A 107 37.50 -4.80 -4.04
C ASP A 107 38.68 -5.66 -3.57
N GLY A 108 38.49 -6.49 -2.54
CA GLY A 108 39.49 -7.48 -2.13
C GLY A 108 39.78 -8.56 -3.18
N LEU A 109 38.82 -8.92 -4.04
CA LEU A 109 39.06 -9.82 -5.17
C LEU A 109 39.82 -9.12 -6.31
N PHE A 110 39.52 -7.85 -6.58
CA PHE A 110 40.24 -7.06 -7.59
C PHE A 110 41.69 -6.82 -7.18
N ALA A 111 41.96 -6.45 -5.93
CA ALA A 111 43.33 -6.31 -5.43
C ALA A 111 44.13 -7.63 -5.57
N LYS A 112 43.50 -8.79 -5.36
CA LYS A 112 44.14 -10.09 -5.59
C LYS A 112 44.40 -10.38 -7.07
N LEU A 113 43.55 -9.89 -7.96
CA LEU A 113 43.73 -10.04 -9.41
C LEU A 113 44.89 -9.16 -9.89
N GLU A 114 44.93 -7.89 -9.45
CA GLU A 114 46.00 -6.95 -9.78
C GLU A 114 47.36 -7.44 -9.27
N ASN A 115 47.44 -7.92 -8.02
CA ASN A 115 48.68 -8.47 -7.46
C ASN A 115 49.19 -9.73 -8.17
N ARG A 116 48.33 -10.42 -8.93
CA ARG A 116 48.72 -11.60 -9.73
C ARG A 116 49.15 -11.25 -11.15
N ALA A 117 48.84 -10.05 -11.61
CA ALA A 117 49.26 -9.58 -12.92
C ALA A 117 50.74 -9.17 -12.87
N ALA A 118 51.59 -9.93 -13.54
CA ALA A 118 53.04 -9.68 -13.56
C ALA A 118 53.43 -8.67 -14.64
N THR A 119 52.87 -8.81 -15.84
CA THR A 119 53.16 -7.94 -16.99
C THR A 119 52.23 -6.73 -17.03
N ASP A 120 52.62 -5.69 -17.77
CA ASP A 120 51.82 -4.48 -17.89
C ASP A 120 50.53 -4.74 -18.69
N GLU A 121 50.56 -5.66 -19.65
CA GLU A 121 49.38 -6.13 -20.40
C GLU A 121 48.40 -6.85 -19.47
N GLN A 122 48.90 -7.71 -18.57
CA GLN A 122 48.06 -8.40 -17.58
C GLN A 122 47.42 -7.41 -16.59
N LYS A 123 48.16 -6.36 -16.18
CA LYS A 123 47.64 -5.30 -15.29
C LYS A 123 46.57 -4.48 -16.00
N GLN A 124 46.78 -4.13 -17.27
CA GLN A 124 45.80 -3.41 -18.07
C GLN A 124 44.52 -4.23 -18.25
N ALA A 125 44.65 -5.53 -18.50
CA ALA A 125 43.50 -6.44 -18.60
C ALA A 125 42.74 -6.59 -17.27
N ALA A 126 43.45 -6.68 -16.14
CA ALA A 126 42.85 -6.70 -14.81
C ALA A 126 42.07 -5.41 -14.51
N ALA A 127 42.63 -4.25 -14.85
CA ALA A 127 41.96 -2.96 -14.71
C ALA A 127 40.70 -2.86 -15.58
N ALA A 128 40.78 -3.30 -16.84
CA ALA A 128 39.63 -3.34 -17.75
C ALA A 128 38.52 -4.26 -17.22
N TYR A 129 38.88 -5.44 -16.72
CA TYR A 129 37.93 -6.35 -16.07
C TYR A 129 37.27 -5.72 -14.85
N GLN A 130 38.04 -5.08 -13.97
CA GLN A 130 37.51 -4.37 -12.80
C GLN A 130 36.51 -3.28 -13.20
N GLN A 131 36.83 -2.49 -14.22
CA GLN A 131 35.94 -1.45 -14.74
C GLN A 131 34.65 -2.06 -15.29
N ALA A 132 34.74 -3.10 -16.12
CA ALA A 132 33.60 -3.78 -16.72
C ALA A 132 32.67 -4.39 -15.65
N VAL A 133 33.22 -5.08 -14.65
CA VAL A 133 32.43 -5.65 -13.55
C VAL A 133 31.80 -4.55 -12.71
N THR A 134 32.52 -3.48 -12.39
CA THR A 134 31.98 -2.36 -11.61
C THR A 134 30.83 -1.67 -12.34
N ALA A 135 30.97 -1.45 -13.66
CA ALA A 135 29.91 -0.91 -14.50
C ALA A 135 28.68 -1.84 -14.52
N ALA A 136 28.87 -3.15 -14.69
CA ALA A 136 27.78 -4.12 -14.69
C ALA A 136 27.03 -4.17 -13.35
N VAL A 137 27.74 -4.10 -12.23
CA VAL A 137 27.13 -4.01 -10.89
C VAL A 137 26.33 -2.73 -10.74
N ALA A 138 26.88 -1.59 -11.16
CA ALA A 138 26.19 -0.29 -11.08
C ALA A 138 24.91 -0.30 -11.92
N ALA A 139 24.96 -0.78 -13.16
CA ALA A 139 23.81 -0.90 -14.04
C ALA A 139 22.72 -1.80 -13.43
N LYS A 140 23.11 -2.96 -12.89
CA LYS A 140 22.19 -3.86 -12.20
C LYS A 140 21.53 -3.19 -10.99
N ARG A 141 22.31 -2.51 -10.15
CA ARG A 141 21.78 -1.81 -8.97
C ARG A 141 20.79 -0.72 -9.37
N ALA A 142 21.13 0.10 -10.36
CA ALA A 142 20.26 1.15 -10.88
C ALA A 142 18.92 0.59 -11.39
N ALA A 143 18.95 -0.50 -12.18
CA ALA A 143 17.74 -1.14 -12.68
C ALA A 143 16.86 -1.70 -11.55
N LEU A 144 17.47 -2.34 -10.54
CA LEU A 144 16.74 -2.88 -9.39
C LEU A 144 16.14 -1.78 -8.50
N ASP A 145 16.88 -0.70 -8.28
CA ASP A 145 16.41 0.44 -7.47
C ASP A 145 15.28 1.18 -8.18
N ALA A 146 15.38 1.38 -9.50
CA ALA A 146 14.29 1.94 -10.31
C ALA A 146 13.03 1.07 -10.27
N ALA A 147 13.15 -0.25 -10.47
CA ALA A 147 12.02 -1.18 -10.40
C ALA A 147 11.37 -1.22 -9.01
N LEU A 148 12.18 -1.09 -7.96
CA LEU A 148 11.66 -0.99 -6.60
C LEU A 148 10.93 0.33 -6.42
N ALA A 149 11.52 1.47 -6.80
CA ALA A 149 10.88 2.78 -6.68
C ALA A 149 9.51 2.80 -7.38
N GLU A 150 9.43 2.32 -8.63
CA GLU A 150 8.19 2.23 -9.40
C GLU A 150 7.14 1.34 -8.72
N PHE A 151 7.55 0.15 -8.24
CA PHE A 151 6.67 -0.74 -7.50
C PHE A 151 6.04 -0.07 -6.27
N ASN A 152 6.82 0.72 -5.53
CA ASN A 152 6.35 1.39 -4.33
C ASN A 152 5.50 2.62 -4.62
N ALA A 153 5.83 3.37 -5.67
CA ALA A 153 5.00 4.45 -6.17
C ALA A 153 3.62 3.93 -6.56
N GLY A 154 3.56 2.88 -7.39
CA GLY A 154 2.31 2.24 -7.80
C GLY A 154 1.54 1.65 -6.60
N LEU A 155 2.21 1.06 -5.62
CA LEU A 155 1.54 0.60 -4.40
C LEU A 155 0.93 1.75 -3.58
N THR A 156 1.66 2.86 -3.45
CA THR A 156 1.23 4.05 -2.70
C THR A 156 0.03 4.70 -3.37
N GLU A 157 0.07 4.86 -4.69
CA GLU A 157 -1.04 5.39 -5.47
C GLU A 157 -2.33 4.57 -5.26
N GLN A 158 -2.23 3.24 -5.33
CA GLN A 158 -3.36 2.34 -5.12
C GLN A 158 -3.91 2.42 -3.68
N ILE A 159 -3.05 2.58 -2.69
CA ILE A 159 -3.46 2.80 -1.29
C ILE A 159 -4.22 4.13 -1.17
N ASN A 160 -3.67 5.21 -1.72
CA ASN A 160 -4.28 6.55 -1.66
C ASN A 160 -5.62 6.61 -2.38
N SER A 161 -5.72 5.96 -3.55
CA SER A 161 -6.98 5.83 -4.28
C SER A 161 -8.05 5.12 -3.44
N ARG A 162 -7.70 4.00 -2.80
CA ARG A 162 -8.62 3.28 -1.91
C ARG A 162 -9.00 4.09 -0.68
N GLN A 163 -8.08 4.84 -0.09
CA GLN A 163 -8.37 5.72 1.04
C GLN A 163 -9.35 6.83 0.65
N THR A 164 -9.12 7.47 -0.48
CA THR A 164 -9.98 8.53 -1.03
C THR A 164 -11.39 8.01 -1.27
N ALA A 165 -11.52 6.85 -1.91
CA ALA A 165 -12.81 6.24 -2.18
C ALA A 165 -13.54 5.79 -0.89
N PHE A 166 -12.80 5.33 0.12
CA PHE A 166 -13.38 5.02 1.43
C PHE A 166 -13.88 6.28 2.15
N ALA A 167 -13.09 7.37 2.15
CA ALA A 167 -13.51 8.65 2.72
C ALA A 167 -14.76 9.21 2.01
N ALA A 168 -14.82 9.10 0.67
CA ALA A 168 -16.00 9.48 -0.10
C ALA A 168 -17.23 8.65 0.27
N ALA A 169 -17.09 7.33 0.44
CA ALA A 169 -18.19 6.46 0.87
C ALA A 169 -18.71 6.81 2.28
N LEU A 170 -17.80 7.15 3.21
CA LEU A 170 -18.18 7.62 4.55
C LEU A 170 -18.90 8.98 4.50
N ALA A 171 -18.41 9.93 3.70
CA ALA A 171 -19.06 11.23 3.52
C ALA A 171 -20.47 11.10 2.93
N ALA A 172 -20.64 10.22 1.93
CA ALA A 172 -21.94 9.91 1.35
C ALA A 172 -22.89 9.27 2.39
N TYR A 173 -22.39 8.36 3.22
CA TYR A 173 -23.17 7.77 4.31
C TYR A 173 -23.64 8.83 5.32
N LYS A 174 -22.75 9.73 5.79
CA LYS A 174 -23.09 10.83 6.70
C LYS A 174 -24.15 11.76 6.13
N THR A 175 -24.03 12.08 4.83
CA THR A 175 -25.00 12.90 4.11
C THR A 175 -26.36 12.23 4.08
N ALA A 176 -26.42 10.93 3.74
CA ALA A 176 -27.67 10.17 3.71
C ALA A 176 -28.33 10.03 5.09
N VAL A 177 -27.54 9.85 6.16
CA VAL A 177 -28.04 9.81 7.54
C VAL A 177 -28.64 11.15 7.95
N SER A 178 -27.95 12.26 7.64
CA SER A 178 -28.44 13.61 7.95
C SER A 178 -29.71 13.94 7.18
N ALA A 179 -29.77 13.60 5.88
CA ALA A 179 -30.97 13.79 5.07
C ALA A 179 -32.18 12.97 5.58
N ALA A 180 -31.96 11.71 5.98
CA ALA A 180 -33.01 10.86 6.56
C ALA A 180 -33.58 11.47 7.85
N GLN A 181 -32.73 12.11 8.64
CA GLN A 181 -33.12 12.71 9.89
C GLN A 181 -33.84 14.05 9.68
N GLU A 182 -33.36 14.92 8.79
CA GLU A 182 -34.08 16.14 8.40
C GLU A 182 -35.48 15.81 7.87
N THR A 183 -35.60 14.73 7.09
CA THR A 183 -36.90 14.23 6.63
C THR A 183 -37.79 13.79 7.80
N ALA A 184 -37.25 13.07 8.78
CA ALA A 184 -37.99 12.66 9.97
C ALA A 184 -38.42 13.86 10.83
N LYS A 185 -37.54 14.87 10.99
CA LYS A 185 -37.81 16.10 11.72
C LYS A 185 -38.87 16.96 11.02
N ALA A 186 -38.84 17.06 9.70
CA ALA A 186 -39.90 17.74 8.95
C ALA A 186 -41.26 17.03 9.13
N ALA A 187 -41.27 15.70 9.13
CA ALA A 187 -42.48 14.91 9.33
C ALA A 187 -43.07 15.05 10.75
N CYS A 188 -42.24 15.37 11.75
CA CYS A 188 -42.66 15.63 13.13
C CYS A 188 -43.61 16.82 13.29
N GLY A 189 -43.47 17.86 12.46
CA GLY A 189 -44.35 19.04 12.46
C GLY A 189 -45.59 18.88 11.57
N GLY A 190 -45.72 17.76 10.87
CA GLY A 190 -46.81 17.48 9.93
C GLY A 190 -47.94 16.62 10.50
N THR A 191 -48.82 16.16 9.63
CA THR A 191 -49.96 15.27 9.96
C THR A 191 -49.58 13.79 9.98
N ALA A 192 -48.31 13.45 9.75
CA ALA A 192 -47.83 12.08 9.68
C ALA A 192 -47.93 11.38 11.05
N GLU A 193 -48.31 10.11 11.03
CA GLU A 193 -48.40 9.30 12.23
C GLU A 193 -47.00 8.87 12.73
N ALA A 194 -46.79 8.90 14.04
CA ALA A 194 -45.53 8.51 14.70
C ALA A 194 -44.99 7.14 14.23
N GLN A 195 -45.87 6.19 13.91
CA GLN A 195 -45.46 4.88 13.39
C GLN A 195 -44.86 4.98 11.99
N LYS A 196 -45.47 5.77 11.10
CA LYS A 196 -44.97 5.98 9.74
C LYS A 196 -43.61 6.67 9.74
N ILE A 197 -43.45 7.72 10.55
CA ILE A 197 -42.16 8.45 10.71
C ILE A 197 -41.04 7.48 11.12
N ARG A 198 -41.32 6.57 12.07
CA ARG A 198 -40.35 5.56 12.52
C ARG A 198 -39.98 4.56 11.43
N VAL A 199 -40.96 4.05 10.69
CA VAL A 199 -40.75 3.08 9.60
C VAL A 199 -39.91 3.70 8.49
N ASP A 200 -40.25 4.91 8.08
CA ASP A 200 -39.56 5.62 7.00
C ASP A 200 -38.10 5.93 7.40
N LEU A 201 -37.88 6.47 8.61
CA LEU A 201 -36.51 6.72 9.11
C LEU A 201 -35.68 5.44 9.15
N LYS A 202 -36.25 4.32 9.65
CA LYS A 202 -35.55 3.04 9.71
C LYS A 202 -35.20 2.53 8.31
N ALA A 203 -36.10 2.69 7.34
CA ALA A 203 -35.87 2.31 5.95
C ALA A 203 -34.72 3.13 5.32
N SER A 204 -34.73 4.45 5.50
CA SER A 204 -33.67 5.32 4.98
C SER A 204 -32.30 5.03 5.60
N LEU A 205 -32.23 4.81 6.92
CA LEU A 205 -30.98 4.44 7.59
C LEU A 205 -30.47 3.07 7.14
N LYS A 206 -31.38 2.11 6.89
CA LYS A 206 -31.03 0.80 6.35
C LYS A 206 -30.45 0.93 4.93
N ALA A 207 -31.09 1.71 4.06
CA ALA A 207 -30.62 1.93 2.70
C ALA A 207 -29.24 2.60 2.66
N ALA A 208 -29.03 3.66 3.45
CA ALA A 208 -27.74 4.34 3.57
C ALA A 208 -26.62 3.37 3.98
N ARG A 209 -26.93 2.49 4.92
CA ARG A 209 -26.00 1.47 5.43
C ARG A 209 -25.69 0.38 4.41
N GLU A 210 -26.71 -0.15 3.74
CA GLU A 210 -26.54 -1.14 2.67
C GLU A 210 -25.68 -0.58 1.55
N LYS A 211 -25.87 0.71 1.23
CA LYS A 211 -25.01 1.42 0.28
C LYS A 211 -23.57 1.52 0.76
N LEU A 212 -23.31 1.94 2.00
CA LEU A 212 -21.94 1.97 2.55
C LEU A 212 -21.27 0.59 2.49
N ILE A 213 -22.00 -0.48 2.84
CA ILE A 213 -21.49 -1.85 2.78
C ILE A 213 -21.16 -2.24 1.33
N SER A 214 -22.04 -1.90 0.38
CA SER A 214 -21.82 -2.15 -1.04
C SER A 214 -20.60 -1.41 -1.56
N ASP A 215 -20.48 -0.11 -1.25
CA ASP A 215 -19.36 0.74 -1.63
C ASP A 215 -18.04 0.14 -1.08
N ILE A 216 -17.98 -0.20 0.20
CA ILE A 216 -16.79 -0.85 0.81
C ILE A 216 -16.49 -2.21 0.17
N LYS A 217 -17.50 -3.03 -0.14
CA LYS A 217 -17.30 -4.30 -0.86
C LYS A 217 -16.73 -4.07 -2.25
N GLY A 218 -17.20 -3.04 -2.97
CA GLY A 218 -16.65 -2.61 -4.26
C GLY A 218 -15.15 -2.28 -4.15
N LEU A 219 -14.73 -1.55 -3.11
CA LEU A 219 -13.33 -1.23 -2.85
C LEU A 219 -12.44 -2.46 -2.59
N ASN A 220 -13.01 -3.58 -2.13
CA ASN A 220 -12.28 -4.83 -1.93
C ASN A 220 -12.23 -5.69 -3.21
N LYS A 221 -13.16 -5.49 -4.15
CA LYS A 221 -13.18 -6.14 -5.47
C LYS A 221 -12.16 -5.54 -6.44
N ILE A 222 -11.78 -4.28 -6.23
CA ILE A 222 -10.53 -3.72 -6.78
C ILE A 222 -9.40 -4.51 -6.13
N LYS A 223 -9.08 -5.68 -6.67
CA LYS A 223 -7.79 -6.31 -6.45
C LYS A 223 -6.82 -5.22 -6.88
N ILE A 224 -6.14 -4.61 -5.90
CA ILE A 224 -4.98 -3.77 -6.15
C ILE A 224 -4.22 -4.44 -7.30
N ASN A 225 -3.86 -3.70 -8.35
CA ASN A 225 -3.08 -4.18 -9.52
C ASN A 225 -1.68 -4.71 -9.14
N LEU A 226 -1.51 -5.16 -7.90
CA LEU A 226 -0.36 -5.74 -7.29
C LEU A 226 0.18 -6.92 -8.09
N SER A 227 -0.65 -7.74 -8.74
CA SER A 227 -0.13 -8.82 -9.60
C SER A 227 0.63 -8.26 -10.80
N SER A 228 0.12 -7.19 -11.41
CA SER A 228 0.79 -6.47 -12.50
C SER A 228 2.07 -5.79 -11.99
N LEU A 229 2.01 -5.05 -10.88
CA LEU A 229 3.20 -4.41 -10.27
C LEU A 229 4.28 -5.43 -9.86
N VAL A 230 3.87 -6.57 -9.30
CA VAL A 230 4.79 -7.67 -8.94
C VAL A 230 5.38 -8.31 -10.20
N GLY A 231 4.57 -8.50 -11.25
CA GLY A 231 5.01 -8.99 -12.55
C GLY A 231 6.07 -8.09 -13.16
N ALA A 232 5.77 -6.80 -13.35
CA ALA A 232 6.69 -5.81 -13.89
C ALA A 232 8.02 -5.77 -13.11
N LYS A 233 7.96 -5.74 -11.78
CA LYS A 233 9.16 -5.80 -10.94
C LYS A 233 9.97 -7.08 -11.15
N LYS A 234 9.29 -8.24 -11.23
CA LYS A 234 9.95 -9.53 -11.46
C LYS A 234 10.66 -9.56 -12.82
N ASP A 235 10.02 -9.03 -13.85
CA ASP A 235 10.56 -9.00 -15.20
C ASP A 235 11.82 -8.14 -15.27
N VAL A 236 11.81 -6.95 -14.67
CA VAL A 236 13.01 -6.10 -14.58
C VAL A 236 14.12 -6.77 -13.76
N ILE A 237 13.78 -7.43 -12.64
CA ILE A 237 14.78 -8.19 -11.86
C ILE A 237 15.38 -9.31 -12.70
N SER A 238 14.57 -10.05 -13.47
CA SER A 238 15.03 -11.14 -14.33
C SER A 238 15.97 -10.61 -15.41
N GLN A 239 15.57 -9.52 -16.09
CA GLN A 239 16.35 -8.87 -17.14
C GLN A 239 17.68 -8.35 -16.60
N ALA A 240 17.67 -7.58 -15.51
CA ALA A 240 18.90 -7.05 -14.90
C ALA A 240 19.87 -8.16 -14.45
N ASN A 241 19.35 -9.33 -14.06
CA ASN A 241 20.20 -10.49 -13.77
C ASN A 241 20.78 -11.15 -15.04
N ALA A 242 20.00 -11.22 -16.12
CA ALA A 242 20.47 -11.74 -17.40
C ALA A 242 21.58 -10.83 -17.97
N ASP A 243 21.35 -9.51 -18.01
CA ASP A 243 22.30 -8.52 -18.49
C ASP A 243 23.61 -8.55 -17.69
N PHE A 244 23.50 -8.63 -16.36
CA PHE A 244 24.67 -8.76 -15.50
C PHE A 244 25.48 -10.03 -15.76
N LYS A 245 24.80 -11.17 -15.95
CA LYS A 245 25.48 -12.44 -16.28
C LYS A 245 26.19 -12.37 -17.63
N ALA A 246 25.54 -11.78 -18.63
CA ALA A 246 26.13 -11.58 -19.95
C ALA A 246 27.36 -10.68 -19.88
N ALA A 247 27.27 -9.53 -19.19
CA ALA A 247 28.39 -8.61 -18.98
C ALA A 247 29.56 -9.28 -18.25
N LEU A 248 29.30 -10.06 -17.20
CA LEU A 248 30.34 -10.82 -16.50
C LEU A 248 30.99 -11.90 -17.39
N ALA A 249 30.22 -12.57 -18.24
CA ALA A 249 30.75 -13.57 -19.16
C ALA A 249 31.68 -12.93 -20.20
N ALA A 250 31.27 -11.81 -20.79
CA ALA A 250 32.08 -11.04 -21.73
C ALA A 250 33.40 -10.57 -21.09
N ALA A 251 33.32 -9.91 -19.93
CA ALA A 251 34.50 -9.43 -19.21
C ALA A 251 35.48 -10.56 -18.84
N ARG A 252 34.97 -11.74 -18.45
CA ARG A 252 35.83 -12.91 -18.17
C ARG A 252 36.52 -13.46 -19.42
N THR A 253 35.82 -13.47 -20.55
CA THR A 253 36.41 -13.92 -21.81
C THR A 253 37.54 -13.00 -22.25
N GLU A 254 37.33 -11.68 -22.18
CA GLU A 254 38.37 -10.68 -22.47
C GLU A 254 39.57 -10.80 -21.54
N LEU A 255 39.33 -10.93 -20.22
CA LEU A 255 40.41 -11.14 -19.26
C LEU A 255 41.22 -12.40 -19.56
N LYS A 256 40.56 -13.53 -19.85
CA LYS A 256 41.25 -14.79 -20.18
C LYS A 256 42.08 -14.68 -21.45
N ALA A 257 41.55 -14.03 -22.49
CA ALA A 257 42.27 -13.84 -23.74
C ALA A 257 43.54 -13.00 -23.51
N ALA A 258 43.45 -11.92 -22.75
CA ALA A 258 44.60 -11.07 -22.44
C ALA A 258 45.64 -11.77 -21.55
N LEU A 259 45.21 -12.58 -20.59
CA LEU A 259 46.14 -13.37 -19.75
C LEU A 259 46.86 -14.46 -20.55
N ALA A 260 46.20 -15.08 -21.54
CA ALA A 260 46.83 -16.08 -22.41
C ALA A 260 47.80 -15.45 -23.42
N ALA A 261 47.50 -14.26 -23.94
CA ALA A 261 48.41 -13.55 -24.84
C ALA A 261 49.72 -13.10 -24.16
N GLY A 262 49.67 -12.80 -22.85
CA GLY A 262 50.85 -12.38 -22.09
C GLY A 262 51.82 -13.50 -21.67
N THR A 263 51.49 -14.78 -21.91
CA THR A 263 52.41 -15.91 -21.63
C THR A 263 53.30 -16.28 -22.80
N ASP A 264 53.00 -15.81 -24.01
CA ASP A 264 53.75 -16.16 -25.23
C ASP A 264 54.94 -15.22 -25.51
N THR A 265 55.14 -14.17 -24.71
CA THR A 265 56.17 -13.14 -24.93
C THR A 265 57.46 -13.28 -24.12
N ASP A 266 57.65 -14.36 -23.34
CA ASP A 266 58.86 -14.55 -22.49
C ASP A 266 59.89 -15.56 -23.03
N THR A 267 59.80 -15.92 -24.31
CA THR A 267 60.82 -16.75 -25.00
C THR A 267 61.29 -16.08 -26.28
N ASP A 268 61.92 -14.90 -26.19
CA ASP A 268 62.92 -14.53 -27.20
C ASP A 268 63.88 -13.43 -26.72
N THR A 269 64.75 -13.72 -25.76
CA THR A 269 65.97 -12.91 -25.57
C THR A 269 67.12 -13.70 -24.95
N ASN A 270 67.63 -14.74 -25.63
CA ASN A 270 69.09 -15.01 -25.64
C ASN A 270 69.50 -16.04 -26.72
N ALA A 271 69.35 -15.69 -28.00
CA ALA A 271 70.02 -16.43 -29.08
C ALA A 271 71.30 -15.70 -29.51
N ASN A 272 72.39 -16.00 -28.80
CA ASN A 272 73.71 -16.29 -29.34
C ASN A 272 74.23 -15.37 -30.48
N THR A 273 74.92 -14.29 -30.13
CA THR A 273 75.94 -13.68 -31.02
C THR A 273 77.32 -14.21 -30.66
N ASN A 274 77.65 -15.38 -31.21
CA ASN A 274 79.04 -15.78 -31.39
C ASN A 274 79.24 -16.12 -32.86
N THR A 275 79.73 -15.15 -33.62
CA THR A 275 80.26 -15.39 -34.97
C THR A 275 81.58 -14.65 -35.08
N ALA A 276 82.61 -15.49 -35.18
CA ALA A 276 83.99 -15.13 -35.45
C ALA A 276 84.10 -14.44 -36.82
N THR A 277 85.05 -13.50 -36.93
CA THR A 277 85.61 -13.10 -38.22
C THR A 277 87.12 -13.21 -38.12
N GLN A 278 87.68 -13.90 -39.11
CA GLN A 278 89.10 -14.01 -39.43
C GLN A 278 89.73 -12.64 -39.72
#